data_AF-A0A7S3ZLD5-F1
#
_entry.id   AF-A0A7S3ZLD5-F1
#
_cell.length_a   1.000
_cell.length_b   1.000
_cell.length_c   1.000
_cell.angle_alpha   90.00
_cell.angle_beta   90.00
_cell.angle_gamma   90.00
#
_symmetry.space_group_name_H-M   'P 1'
#
loop_
_entity.id
_entity.type
_entity.pdbx_description
1 polymer ?
#
loop_
_entity_poly.entity_id
_entity_poly.type
_entity_poly.pdbx_seq_one_letter_code
_entity_poly.pdbx_strand_id
1 'polypeptide(L)'
;LGAGPPPERHAPFKALTPAQVALLGKRRPDDAAAVDNVPPGCAPLDGDALRPHCCSDKVARWCAVGLEGAFLSRVVEGAALAGIVVGRKYCFEHARRAFCCRVPHLQRHPALMGTGLLLDEGVYVDNDGADFRDRRCYAWCRGDAHAEELDGSAGATTSGAPSTLCRAAFLERYRALVRDAPASYGDAKRAAA
;
A
#
# COMPACT_ATOMS: atom_id res chain seq x y z
N LEU A 1 2.21 0.18 -34.88
CA LEU A 1 1.61 -0.97 -34.17
C LEU A 1 1.64 -2.16 -35.13
N GLY A 2 2.60 -3.08 -34.97
CA GLY A 2 2.83 -4.18 -35.91
C GLY A 2 2.52 -5.55 -35.31
N ALA A 3 1.77 -6.35 -36.06
CA ALA A 3 1.69 -7.82 -36.04
C ALA A 3 1.91 -8.59 -34.72
N GLY A 4 0.84 -8.75 -33.94
CA GLY A 4 0.59 -9.93 -33.09
C GLY A 4 1.47 -10.15 -31.83
N PRO A 5 1.05 -11.03 -30.91
CA PRO A 5 1.95 -11.54 -29.87
C PRO A 5 3.04 -12.43 -30.51
N PRO A 6 4.29 -12.39 -30.03
CA PRO A 6 5.36 -13.20 -30.60
C PRO A 6 5.06 -14.70 -30.45
N PRO A 7 5.36 -15.54 -31.47
CA PRO A 7 4.98 -16.96 -31.50
C PRO A 7 5.85 -17.86 -30.61
N GLU A 8 6.90 -17.33 -30.00
CA GLU A 8 7.81 -18.10 -29.15
C GLU A 8 7.20 -18.34 -27.76
N ARG A 9 7.31 -19.58 -27.26
CA ARG A 9 6.99 -19.85 -25.85
C ARG A 9 7.94 -19.04 -24.96
N HIS A 10 7.38 -18.25 -24.05
CA HIS A 10 8.16 -17.63 -22.97
C HIS A 10 9.05 -18.68 -22.30
N ALA A 11 10.33 -18.34 -22.11
CA ALA A 11 11.26 -19.20 -21.39
C ALA A 11 10.68 -19.59 -20.02
N PRO A 12 10.85 -20.86 -19.57
CA PRO A 12 10.25 -21.33 -18.33
C PRO A 12 10.65 -20.43 -17.16
N PHE A 13 9.66 -19.95 -16.43
CA PHE A 13 9.85 -19.02 -15.32
C PHE A 13 10.78 -19.61 -14.26
N LYS A 14 11.94 -18.99 -14.06
CA LYS A 14 12.81 -19.32 -12.93
C LYS A 14 12.17 -18.78 -11.65
N ALA A 15 11.92 -19.66 -10.69
CA ALA A 15 11.54 -19.25 -9.34
C ALA A 15 12.67 -18.40 -8.72
N LEU A 16 12.32 -17.23 -8.19
CA LEU A 16 13.28 -16.30 -7.60
C LEU A 16 13.64 -16.75 -6.17
N THR A 17 14.90 -16.58 -5.79
CA THR A 17 15.41 -16.93 -4.46
C THR A 17 15.03 -15.87 -3.40
N PRO A 18 15.13 -16.16 -2.07
CA PRO A 18 14.43 -15.42 -1.01
C PRO A 18 14.78 -13.93 -0.75
N ALA A 19 15.46 -13.22 -1.66
CA ALA A 19 15.92 -11.84 -1.47
C ALA A 19 15.22 -10.80 -2.38
N GLN A 20 14.09 -11.13 -3.02
CA GLN A 20 13.47 -10.28 -4.06
C GLN A 20 11.99 -9.93 -3.79
N VAL A 21 11.79 -8.86 -3.00
CA VAL A 21 10.57 -8.03 -2.81
C VAL A 21 9.29 -8.78 -2.36
N ALA A 22 8.92 -8.61 -1.08
CA ALA A 22 7.81 -9.26 -0.37
C ALA A 22 6.37 -8.72 -0.66
N LEU A 23 5.33 -9.40 -0.14
CA LEU A 23 3.88 -9.35 -0.50
C LEU A 23 2.87 -9.56 0.70
N LEU A 24 1.92 -8.64 1.03
CA LEU A 24 0.80 -8.83 2.00
C LEU A 24 -0.26 -9.75 1.39
N GLY A 25 -0.97 -10.40 2.31
CA GLY A 25 -2.40 -10.62 2.21
C GLY A 25 -3.22 -9.70 3.11
N LYS A 26 -4.19 -10.28 3.80
CA LYS A 26 -5.18 -9.57 4.62
C LYS A 26 -5.93 -10.69 5.30
N ARG A 27 -5.99 -10.69 6.63
CA ARG A 27 -6.70 -11.71 7.39
C ARG A 27 -8.10 -11.96 6.81
N ARG A 28 -8.37 -13.22 6.46
CA ARG A 28 -9.69 -13.80 6.23
C ARG A 28 -10.18 -14.43 7.55
N PRO A 29 -11.49 -14.71 7.70
CA PRO A 29 -12.02 -15.39 8.89
C PRO A 29 -11.37 -16.77 9.14
N ASP A 30 -10.85 -17.39 8.08
CA ASP A 30 -10.40 -18.78 8.02
C ASP A 30 -8.86 -18.95 8.07
N ASP A 31 -8.11 -17.86 8.25
CA ASP A 31 -6.63 -17.91 8.30
C ASP A 31 -6.13 -18.41 9.68
N ALA A 32 -5.21 -19.38 9.68
CA ALA A 32 -4.60 -19.99 10.87
C ALA A 32 -3.45 -19.17 11.49
N ALA A 33 -2.83 -19.66 12.58
CA ALA A 33 -1.79 -18.95 13.35
C ALA A 33 -0.39 -18.90 12.68
N ALA A 34 0.47 -18.02 13.20
CA ALA A 34 1.65 -17.37 12.59
C ALA A 34 2.71 -18.22 11.83
N VAL A 35 3.52 -17.50 11.04
CA VAL A 35 4.72 -18.00 10.34
C VAL A 35 5.92 -17.11 10.67
N ASP A 36 7.02 -17.70 11.15
CA ASP A 36 8.20 -17.02 11.72
C ASP A 36 9.10 -16.23 10.72
N ASN A 37 8.62 -15.92 9.52
CA ASN A 37 9.39 -15.22 8.49
C ASN A 37 8.68 -13.94 8.02
N VAL A 38 8.74 -12.90 8.84
CA VAL A 38 8.26 -11.54 8.50
C VAL A 38 9.43 -10.74 7.88
N PRO A 39 9.32 -10.27 6.62
CA PRO A 39 10.41 -9.54 5.95
C PRO A 39 10.67 -8.15 6.55
N PRO A 40 11.88 -7.58 6.37
CA PRO A 40 12.16 -6.19 6.75
C PRO A 40 11.17 -5.20 6.13
N GLY A 41 10.65 -4.26 6.93
CA GLY A 41 9.59 -3.33 6.55
C GLY A 41 8.17 -3.90 6.66
N CYS A 42 8.02 -5.02 7.33
CA CYS A 42 6.75 -5.60 7.75
C CYS A 42 6.73 -5.82 9.26
N ALA A 43 5.57 -5.70 9.89
CA ALA A 43 5.38 -5.97 11.31
C ALA A 43 4.44 -7.18 11.50
N PRO A 44 4.75 -8.14 12.39
CA PRO A 44 3.74 -9.05 12.91
C PRO A 44 2.71 -8.26 13.74
N LEU A 45 1.46 -8.71 13.77
CA LEU A 45 0.57 -8.46 14.90
C LEU A 45 0.47 -9.75 15.71
N ASP A 46 0.41 -9.60 17.02
CA ASP A 46 0.44 -10.65 18.06
C ASP A 46 -0.15 -12.00 17.63
N GLY A 47 0.73 -12.97 17.33
CA GLY A 47 0.37 -14.39 17.12
C GLY A 47 -0.31 -14.78 15.79
N ASP A 48 -0.71 -13.82 14.95
CA ASP A 48 -1.52 -14.07 13.74
C ASP A 48 -0.68 -14.30 12.46
N ALA A 49 -1.10 -15.21 11.56
CA ALA A 49 -0.47 -15.40 10.24
C ALA A 49 -0.85 -14.30 9.22
N LEU A 50 -0.44 -13.07 9.52
CA LEU A 50 -0.51 -11.98 8.56
C LEU A 50 0.55 -12.15 7.48
N ARG A 51 0.13 -12.50 6.27
CA ARG A 51 0.95 -12.31 5.05
C ARG A 51 1.26 -10.80 4.91
N PRO A 52 2.52 -10.32 4.78
CA PRO A 52 2.84 -8.89 4.92
C PRO A 52 3.41 -8.14 3.65
N HIS A 53 2.89 -6.94 3.26
CA HIS A 53 3.24 -6.19 2.01
C HIS A 53 4.33 -5.19 2.34
N CYS A 54 5.20 -5.00 1.36
CA CYS A 54 5.90 -3.73 1.24
C CYS A 54 4.98 -2.62 0.69
N CYS A 55 5.38 -1.36 0.84
CA CYS A 55 4.63 -0.24 0.26
C CYS A 55 4.43 -0.39 -1.26
N SER A 56 5.37 -1.03 -1.97
CA SER A 56 5.30 -1.26 -3.41
C SER A 56 4.11 -2.13 -3.86
N ASP A 57 3.65 -3.07 -3.03
CA ASP A 57 2.46 -3.87 -3.38
C ASP A 57 1.17 -3.10 -3.12
N LYS A 58 1.13 -2.26 -2.07
CA LYS A 58 0.00 -1.36 -1.81
C LYS A 58 -0.18 -0.43 -3.00
N VAL A 59 0.92 0.14 -3.50
CA VAL A 59 0.95 0.95 -4.73
C VAL A 59 0.51 0.14 -5.95
N ALA A 60 1.06 -1.05 -6.19
CA ALA A 60 0.66 -1.90 -7.32
C ALA A 60 -0.83 -2.27 -7.29
N ARG A 61 -1.39 -2.47 -6.09
CA ARG A 61 -2.83 -2.64 -5.89
C ARG A 61 -3.61 -1.38 -6.25
N TRP A 62 -3.19 -0.20 -5.80
CA TRP A 62 -3.86 1.06 -6.12
C TRP A 62 -3.85 1.38 -7.63
N CYS A 63 -2.79 1.02 -8.35
CA CYS A 63 -2.76 1.09 -9.82
C CYS A 63 -3.88 0.24 -10.46
N ALA A 64 -4.21 -0.90 -9.85
CA ALA A 64 -5.19 -1.86 -10.38
C ALA A 64 -6.64 -1.61 -9.94
N VAL A 65 -6.86 -1.13 -8.70
CA VAL A 65 -8.21 -1.01 -8.10
C VAL A 65 -8.58 0.40 -7.64
N GLY A 66 -7.76 1.41 -7.95
CA GLY A 66 -7.96 2.79 -7.51
C GLY A 66 -7.42 3.10 -6.11
N LEU A 67 -7.31 4.40 -5.83
CA LEU A 67 -6.88 4.96 -4.53
C LEU A 67 -8.06 5.09 -3.55
N GLU A 68 -9.28 5.25 -4.07
CA GLU A 68 -10.50 5.52 -3.31
C GLU A 68 -10.88 4.36 -2.37
N GLY A 69 -10.57 3.13 -2.78
CA GLY A 69 -10.91 1.92 -2.06
C GLY A 69 -12.42 1.69 -1.90
N ALA A 70 -12.76 0.57 -1.26
CA ALA A 70 -14.13 0.03 -1.27
C ALA A 70 -15.23 0.93 -0.67
N PHE A 71 -14.91 1.97 0.09
CA PHE A 71 -15.97 2.88 0.59
C PHE A 71 -16.25 3.97 -0.42
N LEU A 72 -15.21 4.66 -0.87
CA LEU A 72 -15.36 5.80 -1.77
C LEU A 72 -15.64 5.40 -3.22
N SER A 73 -15.37 4.16 -3.65
CA SER A 73 -15.72 3.67 -4.99
C SER A 73 -17.23 3.68 -5.31
N ARG A 74 -18.09 3.84 -4.30
CA ARG A 74 -19.55 4.02 -4.47
C ARG A 74 -19.98 5.47 -4.75
N VAL A 75 -19.08 6.43 -4.60
CA VAL A 75 -19.34 7.89 -4.70
C VAL A 75 -18.28 8.66 -5.50
N VAL A 76 -17.14 8.05 -5.77
CA VAL A 76 -16.03 8.57 -6.58
C VAL A 76 -15.69 7.52 -7.62
N GLU A 77 -15.80 7.88 -8.90
CA GLU A 77 -15.40 7.01 -10.00
C GLU A 77 -13.91 7.19 -10.32
N GLY A 78 -13.13 6.12 -10.16
CA GLY A 78 -11.80 5.98 -10.75
C GLY A 78 -10.74 6.97 -10.27
N ALA A 79 -10.45 7.03 -8.95
CA ALA A 79 -9.33 7.80 -8.41
C ALA A 79 -7.98 7.11 -8.75
N ALA A 80 -7.56 7.25 -9.99
CA ALA A 80 -6.36 6.64 -10.53
C ALA A 80 -5.08 7.34 -10.05
N LEU A 81 -4.06 6.54 -9.72
CA LEU A 81 -2.72 7.04 -9.43
C LEU A 81 -2.03 7.47 -10.73
N ALA A 82 -2.05 8.78 -11.02
CA ALA A 82 -1.51 9.33 -12.26
C ALA A 82 0.03 9.22 -12.36
N GLY A 83 0.75 9.32 -11.25
CA GLY A 83 2.21 9.24 -11.23
C GLY A 83 2.80 9.02 -9.84
N ILE A 84 4.06 8.59 -9.83
CA ILE A 84 4.87 8.29 -8.64
C ILE A 84 6.22 8.99 -8.83
N VAL A 85 6.60 9.81 -7.86
CA VAL A 85 7.94 10.41 -7.76
C VAL A 85 8.71 9.70 -6.65
N VAL A 86 9.92 9.24 -6.95
CA VAL A 86 10.80 8.53 -6.02
C VAL A 86 12.02 9.41 -5.73
N GLY A 87 12.17 9.85 -4.48
CA GLY A 87 13.27 10.74 -4.06
C GLY A 87 14.63 10.07 -3.85
N ARG A 88 14.68 8.76 -3.57
CA ARG A 88 15.91 7.99 -3.38
C ARG A 88 15.78 6.58 -3.94
N LYS A 89 16.90 5.97 -4.35
CA LYS A 89 16.95 4.61 -4.93
C LYS A 89 16.05 4.44 -6.19
N TYR A 90 15.78 5.51 -6.94
CA TYR A 90 15.01 5.42 -8.19
C TYR A 90 15.79 4.67 -9.27
N CYS A 91 15.17 3.61 -9.79
CA CYS A 91 15.58 2.91 -11.01
C CYS A 91 14.30 2.57 -11.77
N PHE A 92 14.19 2.99 -13.03
CA PHE A 92 12.96 2.83 -13.81
C PHE A 92 12.53 1.36 -13.94
N GLU A 93 13.45 0.44 -14.24
CA GLU A 93 13.14 -1.00 -14.35
C GLU A 93 12.61 -1.59 -13.03
N HIS A 94 13.19 -1.16 -11.90
CA HIS A 94 12.75 -1.60 -10.58
C HIS A 94 11.39 -0.99 -10.19
N ALA A 95 11.21 0.32 -10.39
CA ALA A 95 9.95 1.00 -10.14
C ALA A 95 8.82 0.43 -11.02
N ARG A 96 9.08 0.22 -12.32
CA ARG A 96 8.12 -0.37 -13.27
C ARG A 96 7.70 -1.76 -12.83
N ARG A 97 8.65 -2.63 -12.50
CA ARG A 97 8.33 -3.98 -12.00
C ARG A 97 7.58 -3.93 -10.67
N ALA A 98 7.99 -3.08 -9.73
CA ALA A 98 7.45 -3.06 -8.38
C ALA A 98 6.04 -2.44 -8.29
N PHE A 99 5.79 -1.33 -8.99
CA PHE A 99 4.58 -0.52 -8.83
C PHE A 99 3.49 -0.78 -9.88
N CYS A 100 3.77 -1.44 -11.00
CA CYS A 100 2.77 -1.65 -12.05
C CYS A 100 2.96 -2.95 -12.85
N CYS A 101 4.01 -3.10 -13.65
CA CYS A 101 4.10 -4.14 -14.69
C CYS A 101 4.26 -5.59 -14.20
N ARG A 102 4.31 -5.87 -12.89
CA ARG A 102 4.15 -7.24 -12.36
C ARG A 102 2.69 -7.66 -12.18
N VAL A 103 1.74 -6.73 -12.31
CA VAL A 103 0.29 -7.00 -12.25
C VAL A 103 -0.18 -7.37 -13.67
N PRO A 104 -0.66 -8.60 -13.91
CA PRO A 104 -1.16 -8.99 -15.23
C PRO A 104 -2.33 -8.12 -15.69
N HIS A 105 -2.37 -7.80 -16.98
CA HIS A 105 -3.46 -7.06 -17.63
C HIS A 105 -3.78 -5.67 -17.03
N LEU A 106 -2.82 -5.04 -16.36
CA LEU A 106 -2.99 -3.71 -15.78
C LEU A 106 -3.29 -2.66 -16.87
N GLN A 107 -4.48 -2.07 -16.82
CA GLN A 107 -4.99 -1.17 -17.87
C GLN A 107 -4.34 0.22 -17.86
N ARG A 108 -3.93 0.72 -16.69
CA ARG A 108 -3.36 2.07 -16.52
C ARG A 108 -2.05 1.97 -15.74
N HIS A 109 -0.98 2.48 -16.34
CA HIS A 109 0.35 2.54 -15.71
C HIS A 109 0.60 3.97 -15.22
N PRO A 110 1.04 4.17 -13.96
CA PRO A 110 1.40 5.50 -13.48
C PRO A 110 2.66 6.01 -14.20
N ALA A 111 2.78 7.33 -14.36
CA ALA A 111 4.06 7.94 -14.71
C ALA A 111 5.09 7.67 -13.61
N LEU A 112 6.27 7.18 -13.96
CA LEU A 112 7.34 6.84 -13.00
C LEU A 112 8.49 7.83 -13.15
N MET A 113 8.79 8.55 -12.07
CA MET A 113 9.74 9.65 -12.08
C MET A 113 10.71 9.53 -10.89
N GLY A 114 11.98 9.88 -11.14
CA GLY A 114 12.91 10.23 -10.08
C GLY A 114 12.92 11.74 -9.85
N THR A 115 13.41 12.19 -8.70
CA THR A 115 13.71 13.60 -8.45
C THR A 115 15.11 13.74 -7.87
N GLY A 116 15.80 14.84 -8.18
CA GLY A 116 17.05 15.22 -7.53
C GLY A 116 16.86 15.95 -6.20
N LEU A 117 15.61 16.30 -5.86
CA LEU A 117 15.25 16.87 -4.55
C LEU A 117 15.13 15.74 -3.53
N LEU A 118 15.99 15.75 -2.52
CA LEU A 118 15.86 14.85 -1.37
C LEU A 118 14.57 15.20 -0.61
N LEU A 119 13.73 14.19 -0.37
CA LEU A 119 12.44 14.34 0.32
C LEU A 119 12.56 14.06 1.84
N ASP A 120 13.79 13.90 2.31
CA ASP A 120 14.18 13.59 3.68
C ASP A 120 15.64 14.03 3.89
N GLU A 121 16.03 14.32 5.12
CA GLU A 121 17.40 14.75 5.48
C GLU A 121 18.38 13.57 5.70
N GLY A 122 17.95 12.34 5.41
CA GLY A 122 18.72 11.13 5.70
C GLY A 122 20.04 11.04 4.93
N VAL A 123 21.07 10.46 5.55
CA VAL A 123 22.29 10.07 4.85
C VAL A 123 22.02 8.74 4.15
N TYR A 124 22.26 8.66 2.83
CA TYR A 124 22.21 7.38 2.15
C TYR A 124 23.51 6.61 2.41
N VAL A 125 23.38 5.44 3.04
CA VAL A 125 24.47 4.47 3.20
C VAL A 125 24.20 3.29 2.28
N ASP A 126 25.18 2.93 1.45
CA ASP A 126 25.02 1.85 0.48
C ASP A 126 25.00 0.48 1.17
N ASN A 127 24.15 -0.42 0.68
CA ASN A 127 23.72 -1.67 1.35
C ASN A 127 22.89 -1.50 2.63
N ASP A 128 22.62 -0.28 3.11
CA ASP A 128 21.78 -0.10 4.29
C ASP A 128 20.28 -0.20 3.97
N GLY A 129 19.56 -0.79 4.93
CA GLY A 129 18.15 -1.14 4.85
C GLY A 129 17.22 0.07 5.01
N ALA A 130 15.93 -0.21 5.18
CA ALA A 130 15.04 0.74 5.80
C ALA A 130 15.04 0.47 7.32
N ASP A 131 15.34 1.49 8.11
CA ASP A 131 15.33 1.43 9.56
C ASP A 131 13.93 1.78 10.09
N PHE A 132 13.37 0.90 10.92
CA PHE A 132 12.04 1.03 11.52
C PHE A 132 12.11 1.10 13.05
N ARG A 133 13.29 1.41 13.62
CA ARG A 133 13.45 1.63 15.07
C ARG A 133 12.76 2.90 15.55
N ASP A 134 12.69 3.93 14.72
CA ASP A 134 11.83 5.08 14.98
C ASP A 134 10.38 4.71 14.66
N ARG A 135 9.52 4.78 15.68
CA ARG A 135 8.10 4.41 15.61
C ARG A 135 7.22 5.61 15.26
N ARG A 136 7.76 6.84 15.28
CA ARG A 136 6.99 8.06 15.06
C ARG A 136 6.50 8.13 13.63
N CYS A 137 5.18 8.26 13.48
CA CYS A 137 4.50 8.43 12.21
C CYS A 137 3.67 9.72 12.28
N TYR A 138 3.73 10.53 11.23
CA TYR A 138 2.96 11.78 11.16
C TYR A 138 1.92 11.71 10.05
N ALA A 139 0.70 12.13 10.36
CA ALA A 139 -0.42 12.20 9.43
C ALA A 139 -0.95 13.64 9.37
N TRP A 140 -1.12 14.19 8.17
CA TRP A 140 -1.69 15.52 7.97
C TRP A 140 -2.44 15.59 6.64
N CYS A 141 -3.61 16.23 6.66
CA CYS A 141 -4.41 16.56 5.50
C CYS A 141 -4.60 18.08 5.38
N ARG A 142 -4.78 18.58 4.15
CA ARG A 142 -5.03 20.00 3.91
C ARG A 142 -6.31 20.45 4.62
N GLY A 143 -6.16 21.28 5.64
CA GLY A 143 -7.23 21.78 6.50
C GLY A 143 -7.01 21.46 7.98
N ASP A 144 -6.15 20.48 8.29
CA ASP A 144 -5.77 20.16 9.66
C ASP A 144 -4.84 21.25 10.21
N ALA A 145 -5.12 21.72 11.43
CA ALA A 145 -4.31 22.76 12.09
C ALA A 145 -2.89 22.29 12.43
N HIS A 146 -2.75 21.00 12.77
CA HIS A 146 -1.50 20.35 13.15
C HIS A 146 -1.46 18.92 12.59
N ALA A 147 -0.27 18.35 12.45
CA ALA A 147 -0.14 16.92 12.13
C ALA A 147 -0.51 16.04 13.34
N GLU A 148 -1.20 14.95 13.09
CA GLU A 148 -1.44 13.88 14.05
C GLU A 148 -0.16 13.03 14.19
N GLU A 149 0.40 12.98 15.40
CA GLU A 149 1.55 12.12 15.73
C GLU A 149 1.08 10.76 16.28
N LEU A 150 1.59 9.70 15.67
CA LEU A 150 1.21 8.31 15.91
C LEU A 150 2.43 7.47 16.30
N ASP A 151 2.22 6.51 17.21
CA ASP A 151 3.12 5.36 17.32
C ASP A 151 2.71 4.33 16.24
N GLY A 152 3.56 4.18 15.22
CA GLY A 152 3.35 3.30 14.08
C GLY A 152 3.29 1.80 14.40
N SER A 153 3.65 1.41 15.62
CA SER A 153 3.50 0.04 16.12
C SER A 153 2.19 -0.18 16.90
N ALA A 154 1.73 0.82 17.66
CA ALA A 154 0.46 0.77 18.37
C ALA A 154 -0.74 1.07 17.45
N GLY A 155 -0.50 1.78 16.34
CA GLY A 155 -1.55 2.23 15.42
C GLY A 155 -2.45 3.31 16.02
N ALA A 156 -1.97 3.99 17.06
CA ALA A 156 -2.67 4.99 17.85
C ALA A 156 -1.81 6.26 18.01
N THR A 157 -2.42 7.35 18.47
CA THR A 157 -1.68 8.56 18.84
C THR A 157 -0.72 8.33 20.00
N THR A 158 0.23 9.23 20.20
CA THR A 158 1.16 9.19 21.36
C THR A 158 0.46 9.25 22.73
N SER A 159 -0.80 9.70 22.79
CA SER A 159 -1.65 9.66 23.99
C SER A 159 -2.46 8.36 24.15
N GLY A 160 -2.35 7.42 23.22
CA GLY A 160 -3.14 6.19 23.16
C GLY A 160 -4.53 6.35 22.53
N ALA A 161 -4.94 7.56 22.15
CA ALA A 161 -6.23 7.78 21.48
C ALA A 161 -6.24 7.24 20.03
N PRO A 162 -7.38 6.75 19.50
CA PRO A 162 -7.49 6.28 18.12
C PRO A 162 -7.20 7.39 17.09
N SER A 163 -6.44 7.05 16.05
CA SER A 163 -6.13 7.96 14.94
C SER A 163 -7.37 8.41 14.15
N THR A 164 -7.39 9.65 13.68
CA THR A 164 -8.35 10.17 12.70
C THR A 164 -8.33 9.44 11.35
N LEU A 165 -7.27 8.68 11.07
CA LEU A 165 -7.12 7.79 9.91
C LEU A 165 -7.53 6.34 10.20
N CYS A 166 -8.03 6.02 11.40
CA CYS A 166 -8.45 4.67 11.73
C CYS A 166 -9.72 4.24 10.96
N ARG A 167 -9.96 2.92 10.90
CA ARG A 167 -11.12 2.34 10.19
C ARG A 167 -12.47 2.85 10.69
N ALA A 168 -12.58 3.19 11.98
CA ALA A 168 -13.82 3.70 12.56
C ALA A 168 -14.10 5.13 12.08
N ALA A 169 -13.11 6.04 12.18
CA ALA A 169 -13.21 7.42 11.68
C ALA A 169 -13.53 7.47 10.18
N PHE A 170 -12.91 6.61 9.36
CA PHE A 170 -13.25 6.51 7.93
C PHE A 170 -14.69 6.01 7.68
N LEU A 171 -15.21 5.09 8.49
CA LEU A 171 -16.60 4.63 8.37
C LEU A 171 -17.60 5.71 8.78
N GLU A 172 -17.30 6.48 9.83
CA GLU A 172 -18.11 7.61 10.28
C GLU A 172 -18.15 8.73 9.22
N ARG A 173 -16.99 9.13 8.68
CA ARG A 173 -16.91 10.09 7.58
C ARG A 173 -17.67 9.61 6.33
N TYR A 174 -17.62 8.31 6.02
CA TYR A 174 -18.39 7.73 4.91
C TYR A 174 -19.90 7.75 5.18
N ARG A 175 -20.36 7.53 6.43
CA ARG A 175 -21.77 7.65 6.83
C ARG A 175 -22.31 9.07 6.72
N ALA A 176 -21.48 10.08 7.01
CA ALA A 176 -21.85 11.47 6.79
C ALA A 176 -22.01 11.83 5.30
N LEU A 177 -21.39 11.06 4.40
CA LEU A 177 -21.42 11.29 2.94
C LEU A 177 -22.54 10.51 2.22
N VAL A 178 -22.95 9.34 2.73
CA VAL A 178 -23.89 8.44 2.05
C VAL A 178 -25.10 8.14 2.94
N ARG A 179 -26.30 8.51 2.47
CA ARG A 179 -27.58 8.32 3.20
C ARG A 179 -27.82 6.87 3.60
N ASP A 180 -27.60 5.92 2.68
CA ASP A 180 -27.81 4.48 2.90
C ASP A 180 -26.48 3.77 3.23
N ALA A 181 -25.66 4.36 4.10
CA ALA A 181 -24.37 3.79 4.48
C ALA A 181 -24.54 2.51 5.35
N PRO A 182 -23.85 1.40 5.05
CA PRO A 182 -24.09 0.14 5.75
C PRO A 182 -23.81 0.12 7.25
N ALA A 183 -24.54 -0.75 7.95
CA ALA A 183 -24.50 -0.90 9.41
C ALA A 183 -23.14 -1.37 9.97
N SER A 184 -22.32 -2.07 9.17
CA SER A 184 -20.96 -2.48 9.57
C SER A 184 -19.90 -2.17 8.50
N TYR A 185 -18.64 -2.09 8.95
CA TYR A 185 -17.46 -1.98 8.09
C TYR A 185 -17.34 -3.17 7.10
N GLY A 186 -17.80 -4.35 7.51
CA GLY A 186 -17.78 -5.56 6.68
C GLY A 186 -18.79 -5.49 5.55
N ASP A 187 -20.01 -5.04 5.84
CA ASP A 187 -21.07 -4.84 4.85
C ASP A 187 -20.71 -3.74 3.86
N ALA A 188 -20.17 -2.62 4.35
CA ALA A 188 -19.69 -1.54 3.50
C ALA A 188 -18.56 -1.97 2.54
N LYS A 189 -17.78 -3.00 2.88
CA LYS A 189 -16.80 -3.60 1.93
C LYS A 189 -17.38 -4.63 0.99
N ARG A 190 -18.43 -5.36 1.38
CA ARG A 190 -19.13 -6.31 0.50
C ARG A 190 -19.98 -5.58 -0.54
N ALA A 191 -20.63 -4.49 -0.16
CA ALA A 191 -21.50 -3.68 -1.02
C ALA A 191 -20.75 -2.84 -2.09
N ALA A 192 -19.45 -3.07 -2.27
CA ALA A 192 -18.59 -2.34 -3.20
C ALA A 192 -17.64 -3.28 -3.98
N ALA A 193 -17.93 -4.58 -3.94
CA ALA A 193 -17.29 -5.64 -4.71
C ALA A 193 -18.32 -6.22 -5.69
#